data_AF-A0A6B3HQN7-F1
#
_entry.id   AF-A0A6B3HQN7-F1
#
_cell.length_a   1.000
_cell.length_b   1.000
_cell.length_c   1.000
_cell.angle_alpha   90.00
_cell.angle_beta   90.00
_cell.angle_gamma   90.00
#
_symmetry.space_group_name_H-M   'P 1'
#
loop_
_entity.id
_entity.type
_entity.pdbx_description
1 polymer ?
#
loop_
_entity_poly.entity_id
_entity_poly.type
_entity_poly.pdbx_seq_one_letter_code
_entity_poly.pdbx_strand_id
1 'polypeptide(L)'
;NLAAGPVESLAVGAAPGPDGGLRLTLDAHPAAYGEAGLAAHEETWLRYLDGLAELLLTAPDRPVGSLDLLTEDQVREATAGRTEPAIALTVPQAFTA
;
A
#
# COMPACT_ATOMS: atom_id res chain seq x y z
N ASN A 1 10.69 -22.29 -12.10
CA ASN A 1 11.19 -21.16 -11.31
C ASN A 1 12.64 -20.96 -11.72
N LEU A 2 12.90 -20.08 -12.70
CA LEU A 2 14.25 -19.63 -12.98
C LEU A 2 14.55 -18.61 -11.89
N ALA A 3 15.58 -18.83 -11.08
CA ALA A 3 16.04 -17.80 -10.15
C ALA A 3 16.33 -16.55 -10.98
N ALA A 4 15.49 -15.52 -10.84
CA ALA A 4 15.89 -14.18 -11.20
C ALA A 4 17.19 -13.92 -10.41
N GLY A 5 18.21 -13.38 -11.07
CA GLY A 5 19.45 -13.03 -10.37
C GLY A 5 19.18 -12.09 -9.17
N PRO A 6 20.21 -11.73 -8.41
CA PRO A 6 20.05 -10.81 -7.28
C PRO A 6 19.27 -9.56 -7.69
N VAL A 7 18.19 -9.25 -6.96
CA VAL A 7 17.36 -8.06 -7.18
C VAL A 7 18.03 -6.85 -6.54
N GLU A 8 17.94 -5.68 -7.19
CA GLU A 8 18.52 -4.45 -6.64
C GLU A 8 17.77 -3.93 -5.41
N SER A 9 16.46 -4.21 -5.31
CA SER A 9 15.60 -3.78 -4.21
C SER A 9 14.48 -4.79 -3.96
N LEU A 10 13.33 -4.65 -4.63
CA LEU A 10 12.18 -5.54 -4.51
C LEU A 10 11.69 -5.93 -5.91
N ALA A 11 11.54 -7.22 -6.18
CA ALA A 11 10.86 -7.74 -7.35
C ALA A 11 9.52 -8.35 -6.95
N VAL A 12 8.49 -8.01 -7.72
CA VAL A 12 7.14 -8.56 -7.55
C VAL A 12 6.82 -9.44 -8.76
N GLY A 13 6.48 -10.68 -8.51
CA GLY A 13 5.99 -11.62 -9.51
C GLY A 13 4.51 -11.90 -9.31
N ALA A 14 3.81 -12.12 -10.42
CA ALA A 14 2.42 -12.56 -10.42
C ALA A 14 2.25 -13.68 -11.45
N ALA A 15 1.62 -14.78 -11.05
CA ALA A 15 1.33 -15.89 -11.92
C ALA A 15 -0.09 -16.42 -11.64
N PRO A 16 -0.80 -16.96 -12.64
CA PRO A 16 -2.06 -17.65 -12.40
C PRO A 16 -1.91 -18.75 -11.34
N GLY A 17 -2.81 -18.74 -10.37
CA GLY A 17 -2.99 -19.79 -9.38
C GLY A 17 -4.09 -20.77 -9.79
N PRO A 18 -4.29 -21.83 -8.98
CA PRO A 18 -5.45 -22.72 -9.16
C PRO A 18 -6.76 -21.94 -9.00
N ASP A 19 -7.83 -22.46 -9.59
CA ASP A 19 -9.21 -21.94 -9.45
C ASP A 19 -9.38 -20.45 -9.81
N GLY A 20 -8.58 -19.96 -10.76
CA GLY A 20 -8.61 -18.56 -11.18
C GLY A 20 -7.95 -17.59 -10.20
N GLY A 21 -7.28 -18.10 -9.16
CA GLY A 21 -6.52 -17.29 -8.21
C GLY A 21 -5.25 -16.68 -8.79
N LEU A 22 -4.57 -15.86 -7.98
CA LEU A 22 -3.28 -15.27 -8.32
C LEU A 22 -2.24 -15.70 -7.28
N ARG A 23 -1.10 -16.19 -7.74
CA ARG A 23 0.09 -16.40 -6.91
C ARG A 23 0.99 -15.19 -7.04
N LEU A 24 1.25 -14.54 -5.90
CA LEU A 24 2.17 -13.43 -5.79
C LEU A 24 3.50 -13.90 -5.19
N THR A 25 4.60 -13.34 -5.65
CA THR A 25 5.95 -13.58 -5.11
C THR A 25 6.64 -12.26 -4.87
N LEU A 26 7.29 -12.13 -3.72
CA LEU A 26 8.09 -10.96 -3.34
C LEU A 26 9.53 -11.44 -3.13
N ASP A 27 10.45 -11.00 -3.98
CA ASP A 27 11.88 -11.24 -3.82
C ASP A 27 12.55 -9.92 -3.43
N ALA A 28 13.12 -9.86 -2.22
CA ALA A 28 13.67 -8.62 -1.67
C ALA A 28 15.17 -8.72 -1.40
N HIS A 29 15.87 -7.61 -1.59
CA HIS A 29 17.28 -7.48 -1.24
C HIS A 29 17.41 -7.50 0.30
N PRO A 30 18.09 -8.49 0.89
CA PRO A 30 18.06 -8.71 2.34
C PRO A 30 18.76 -7.61 3.16
N ALA A 31 19.66 -6.84 2.54
CA ALA A 31 20.26 -5.68 3.21
C ALA A 31 19.36 -4.43 3.21
N ALA A 32 18.34 -4.39 2.36
CA ALA A 32 17.40 -3.26 2.26
C ALA A 32 16.09 -3.55 3.00
N TYR A 33 15.69 -4.82 3.07
CA TYR A 33 14.45 -5.25 3.72
C TYR A 33 14.74 -6.34 4.76
N GLY A 34 14.45 -6.03 6.02
CA GLY A 34 14.28 -7.05 7.04
C GLY A 34 12.91 -7.72 6.93
N GLU A 35 12.72 -8.83 7.64
CA GLU A 35 11.47 -9.62 7.60
C GLU A 35 10.22 -8.78 7.87
N ALA A 36 10.24 -7.96 8.93
CA ALA A 36 9.10 -7.10 9.27
C ALA A 36 8.80 -6.04 8.19
N GLY A 37 9.84 -5.48 7.57
CA GLY A 37 9.68 -4.51 6.49
C GLY A 37 9.10 -5.13 5.23
N LEU A 38 9.51 -6.37 4.92
CA LEU A 38 8.96 -7.13 3.80
C LEU A 38 7.50 -7.54 4.04
N ALA A 39 7.19 -8.02 5.25
CA ALA A 39 5.82 -8.35 5.64
C ALA A 39 4.88 -7.13 5.55
N ALA A 40 5.33 -5.96 5.99
CA ALA A 40 4.55 -4.73 5.84
C ALA A 40 4.29 -4.36 4.38
N HIS A 41 5.26 -4.58 3.48
CA HIS A 41 5.04 -4.38 2.03
C HIS A 41 4.05 -5.40 1.46
N GLU A 42 4.10 -6.66 1.89
CA GLU A 42 3.13 -7.69 1.51
C GLU A 42 1.71 -7.29 1.92
N GLU A 43 1.52 -6.87 3.18
CA GLU A 43 0.22 -6.43 3.70
C GLU A 43 -0.34 -5.23 2.92
N THR A 44 0.48 -4.19 2.68
CA THR A 44 0.07 -3.03 1.88
C THR A 44 -0.25 -3.42 0.44
N TRP A 45 0.51 -4.34 -0.16
CA TRP A 45 0.28 -4.80 -1.53
C TRP A 45 -1.04 -5.57 -1.66
N LEU A 46 -1.34 -6.48 -0.73
CA LEU A 46 -2.61 -7.19 -0.69
C LEU A 46 -3.79 -6.24 -0.51
N ARG A 47 -3.67 -5.26 0.40
CA ARG A 47 -4.70 -4.22 0.58
C ARG A 47 -4.96 -3.43 -0.69
N TYR A 48 -3.92 -3.05 -1.41
CA TYR A 48 -4.06 -2.36 -2.69
C TYR A 48 -4.81 -3.23 -3.72
N LEU A 49 -4.46 -4.51 -3.83
CA LEU A 49 -5.11 -5.43 -4.77
C LEU A 49 -6.58 -5.66 -4.44
N ASP A 50 -6.93 -5.80 -3.16
CA ASP A 50 -8.33 -5.90 -2.73
C ASP A 50 -9.11 -4.63 -3.10
N GLY A 51 -8.56 -3.46 -2.80
CA GLY A 51 -9.18 -2.18 -3.14
C GLY A 51 -9.31 -1.96 -4.64
N LEU A 52 -8.29 -2.36 -5.42
CA LEU A 52 -8.31 -2.27 -6.87
C LEU A 52 -9.35 -3.21 -7.48
N ALA A 53 -9.46 -4.44 -6.97
CA ALA A 53 -10.47 -5.40 -7.42
C ALA A 53 -11.89 -4.85 -7.17
N GLU A 54 -12.15 -4.33 -5.97
CA GLU A 54 -13.45 -3.71 -5.65
C GLU A 54 -13.75 -2.49 -6.52
N LEU A 55 -12.76 -1.62 -6.74
CA LEU A 55 -12.88 -0.45 -7.61
C LEU A 55 -13.27 -0.84 -9.03
N LEU A 56 -12.60 -1.85 -9.60
CA LEU A 56 -12.86 -2.33 -10.95
C LEU A 56 -14.27 -2.95 -11.08
N LEU A 57 -14.76 -3.60 -10.02
CA LEU A 57 -16.08 -4.26 -10.02
C LEU A 57 -17.24 -3.27 -9.81
N THR A 58 -17.03 -2.21 -9.02
CA THR A 58 -18.12 -1.36 -8.53
C THR A 58 -18.12 0.05 -9.09
N ALA A 59 -16.95 0.62 -9.40
CA ALA A 59 -16.82 2.02 -9.79
C ALA A 59 -15.57 2.27 -10.65
N PRO A 60 -15.43 1.63 -11.83
CA PRO A 60 -14.21 1.66 -12.64
C PRO A 60 -13.85 3.06 -13.17
N ASP A 61 -14.80 4.00 -13.17
CA ASP A 61 -14.58 5.39 -13.59
C ASP A 61 -13.95 6.26 -12.49
N ARG A 62 -13.88 5.78 -11.24
CA ARG A 62 -13.24 6.53 -10.16
C ARG A 62 -11.71 6.45 -10.27
N PRO A 63 -10.96 7.49 -9.83
CA PRO A 63 -9.51 7.48 -9.87
C PRO A 63 -8.89 6.37 -9.01
N VAL A 64 -7.85 5.71 -9.52
CA VAL A 64 -7.03 4.72 -8.77
C VAL A 64 -6.41 5.35 -7.51
N GLY A 65 -6.07 6.64 -7.56
CA GLY A 65 -5.54 7.37 -6.39
C GLY A 65 -6.52 7.55 -5.22
N SER A 66 -7.77 7.05 -5.35
CA SER A 66 -8.73 6.98 -4.24
C SER A 66 -8.55 5.76 -3.33
N LEU A 67 -7.62 4.85 -3.66
CA LEU A 67 -7.34 3.66 -2.87
C LEU A 67 -6.36 3.97 -1.73
N ASP A 68 -6.79 3.75 -0.50
CA ASP A 68 -5.92 3.90 0.68
C ASP A 68 -4.99 2.70 0.85
N LEU A 69 -3.68 2.98 0.85
CA LEU A 69 -2.63 1.98 1.07
C LEU A 69 -2.42 1.62 2.55
N LEU A 70 -2.83 2.52 3.45
CA LEU A 70 -2.72 2.33 4.89
C LEU A 70 -4.07 1.94 5.48
N THR A 71 -4.05 1.16 6.56
CA THR A 71 -5.21 0.98 7.42
C THR A 71 -5.41 2.20 8.32
N GLU A 72 -6.61 2.35 8.89
CA GLU A 72 -6.86 3.41 9.88
C GLU A 72 -5.89 3.32 11.08
N ASP A 73 -5.53 2.10 11.49
CA ASP A 73 -4.53 1.86 12.55
C ASP A 73 -3.15 2.35 12.14
N GLN A 74 -2.71 2.06 10.91
CA GLN A 74 -1.41 2.52 10.41
C GLN A 74 -1.37 4.05 10.26
N VAL A 75 -2.48 4.69 9.87
CA VAL A 75 -2.60 6.16 9.86
C VAL A 75 -2.52 6.71 11.29
N ARG A 76 -3.22 6.08 12.25
CA ARG A 76 -3.13 6.48 13.67
C ARG A 76 -1.72 6.33 14.22
N GLU A 77 -1.05 5.22 13.92
CA GLU A 77 0.33 4.98 14.34
C GLU A 77 1.29 6.02 13.72
N ALA A 78 1.20 6.26 12.42
CA ALA A 78 2.04 7.23 11.71
C ALA A 78 1.85 8.68 12.19
N THR A 79 0.69 8.98 12.76
CA THR A 79 0.37 10.31 13.31
C THR A 79 0.43 10.36 14.83
N ALA A 80 0.77 9.25 15.50
CA ALA A 80 0.88 9.19 16.95
C ALA A 80 2.01 10.11 17.46
N GLY A 81 1.80 10.73 18.61
CA GLY A 81 2.80 11.60 19.24
C GLY A 81 2.91 13.00 18.64
N ARG A 82 2.12 13.33 17.61
CA ARG A 82 1.94 14.71 17.15
C ARG A 82 1.29 15.55 18.25
N THR A 83 1.91 16.68 18.57
CA THR A 83 1.48 17.59 19.65
C THR A 83 1.05 18.96 19.12
N GLU A 84 1.17 19.17 17.81
CA GLU A 84 0.75 20.42 17.19
C GLU A 84 -0.75 20.65 17.41
N PRO A 85 -1.17 21.86 17.81
CA PRO A 85 -2.57 22.16 18.01
C PRO A 85 -3.33 22.02 16.69
N ALA A 86 -4.53 21.44 16.75
CA ALA A 86 -5.41 21.39 15.59
C ALA A 86 -5.66 22.81 15.07
N ILE A 87 -5.54 22.99 13.75
CA ILE A 87 -5.92 24.26 13.13
C ILE A 87 -7.43 24.44 13.32
N ALA A 88 -7.81 25.46 14.09
CA ALA A 88 -9.20 25.83 14.32
C ALA A 88 -9.81 26.63 13.16
N LEU A 89 -8.99 27.04 12.18
CA LEU A 89 -9.48 27.69 10.97
C LEU A 89 -10.19 26.66 10.09
N THR A 90 -11.34 27.06 9.56
CA THR A 90 -11.96 26.36 8.44
C THR A 90 -11.08 26.51 7.20
N VAL A 91 -11.20 25.57 6.24
CA VAL A 91 -10.44 25.62 4.98
C VAL A 91 -10.59 26.97 4.27
N PRO A 92 -11.79 27.55 4.09
CA PRO A 92 -11.92 28.87 3.47
C PRO A 92 -11.15 29.98 4.22
N GLN A 93 -11.16 29.97 5.56
CA GLN A 93 -10.47 30.98 6.35
C GLN A 93 -8.94 30.93 6.17
N ALA A 94 -8.37 29.75 5.95
CA ALA A 94 -6.92 29.58 5.77
C ALA A 94 -6.38 30.18 4.46
N PHE A 95 -7.22 30.33 3.42
CA PHE A 95 -6.85 30.93 2.14
C PHE A 95 -7.05 32.46 2.10
N THR A 96 -7.66 33.03 3.13
CA THR A 96 -7.94 34.48 3.24
C THR A 96 -7.13 35.17 4.34
N ALA A 97 -6.28 34.43 5.04
CA ALA A 97 -5.42 34.92 6.12
C ALA A 97 -4.11 35.53 5.60
#